data_AF-A0A969ICV3-F1
#
_entry.id   AF-A0A969ICV3-F1
#
_cell.length_a   1.000
_cell.length_b   1.000
_cell.length_c   1.000
_cell.angle_alpha   90.00
_cell.angle_beta   90.00
_cell.angle_gamma   90.00
#
_symmetry.space_group_name_H-M   'P 1'
#
loop_
_entity.id
_entity.type
_entity.pdbx_description
1 polymer ?
#
loop_
_entity_poly.entity_id
_entity_poly.type
_entity_poly.pdbx_seq_one_letter_code
_entity_poly.pdbx_strand_id
1 'polypeptide(L)'
;MFNVNEAEQGRRVEIWHGWSYARTHREEFNERKEEILNAIENQLKSFRVFIAQVPDKRERARFEAAIMNNIYDSIETWAELADRGMALSKRRNDEVPIIIKNKSKVRLYGLPETFEI
;
A
#
# COMPACT_ATOMS: atom_id res chain seq x y z
N MET A 1 -6.09 3.08 10.28
CA MET A 1 -7.29 2.82 9.44
C MET A 1 -7.66 4.10 8.72
N PHE A 2 -7.84 4.08 7.40
CA PHE A 2 -7.99 5.31 6.62
C PHE A 2 -9.44 5.62 6.26
N ASN A 3 -9.73 6.91 6.12
CA ASN A 3 -10.97 7.36 5.50
C ASN A 3 -10.93 7.06 4.00
N VAL A 4 -11.86 6.22 3.53
CA VAL A 4 -11.93 5.77 2.13
C VAL A 4 -12.14 6.94 1.18
N ASN A 5 -13.06 7.86 1.49
CA ASN A 5 -13.38 9.00 0.63
C ASN A 5 -12.17 9.92 0.45
N GLU A 6 -11.38 10.11 1.51
CA GLU A 6 -10.14 10.88 1.46
C GLU A 6 -9.05 10.15 0.67
N ALA A 7 -8.93 8.83 0.88
CA ALA A 7 -7.97 7.99 0.18
C ALA A 7 -8.24 7.94 -1.34
N GLU A 8 -9.51 7.93 -1.76
CA GLU A 8 -9.89 8.01 -3.19
C GLU A 8 -9.43 9.32 -3.84
N GLN A 9 -9.27 10.38 -3.05
CA GLN A 9 -8.73 11.67 -3.49
C GLN A 9 -7.20 11.77 -3.29
N GLY A 10 -6.55 10.67 -2.94
CA GLY A 10 -5.11 10.62 -2.69
C GLY A 10 -4.70 11.27 -1.36
N ARG A 11 -5.59 11.42 -0.38
CA ARG A 11 -5.26 12.04 0.92
C ARG A 11 -5.23 11.00 2.03
N ARG A 12 -4.13 10.99 2.79
CA ARG A 12 -3.98 10.10 3.95
C ARG A 12 -4.63 10.72 5.18
N VAL A 13 -5.86 10.32 5.47
CA VAL A 13 -6.59 10.71 6.68
C VAL A 13 -6.89 9.47 7.51
N GLU A 14 -6.33 9.41 8.72
CA GLU A 14 -6.53 8.29 9.64
C GLU A 14 -7.79 8.52 10.49
N ILE A 15 -8.67 7.51 10.54
CA ILE A 15 -9.86 7.48 11.41
C ILE A 15 -9.53 6.82 12.75
N TRP A 16 -8.67 5.80 12.75
CA TRP A 16 -8.33 5.02 13.93
C TRP A 16 -6.96 4.35 13.84
N HIS A 17 -6.18 4.41 14.92
CA HIS A 17 -4.78 3.95 15.00
C HIS A 17 -4.59 2.43 15.08
N GLY A 18 -5.67 1.66 15.15
CA GLY A 18 -5.62 0.20 15.13
C GLY A 18 -5.48 -0.47 16.50
N TRP A 19 -5.37 -1.80 16.47
CA TRP A 19 -5.46 -2.64 17.67
C TRP A 19 -4.33 -2.42 18.67
N SER A 20 -3.10 -2.15 18.21
CA SER A 20 -1.98 -1.88 19.11
C SER A 20 -2.23 -0.66 19.99
N TYR A 21 -2.87 0.38 19.45
CA TYR A 21 -3.27 1.58 20.18
C TYR A 21 -4.47 1.32 21.11
N ALA A 22 -5.44 0.54 20.64
CA ALA A 22 -6.63 0.16 21.41
C ALA A 22 -6.33 -0.59 22.71
N ARG A 23 -5.19 -1.30 22.78
CA ARG A 23 -4.78 -2.03 23.98
C ARG A 23 -4.56 -1.11 25.19
N THR A 24 -4.14 0.13 24.94
CA THR A 24 -3.93 1.15 25.97
C THR A 24 -5.04 2.19 26.02
N HIS A 25 -5.89 2.27 24.98
CA HIS A 25 -6.98 3.25 24.84
C HIS A 25 -8.32 2.56 24.57
N ARG A 26 -8.67 1.58 25.41
CA ARG A 26 -9.84 0.73 25.18
C ARG A 26 -11.16 1.50 25.31
N GLU A 27 -11.19 2.54 26.13
CA GLU A 27 -12.36 3.39 26.35
C GLU A 27 -12.76 4.13 25.07
N GLU A 28 -11.80 4.77 24.38
CA GLU A 28 -12.03 5.43 23.08
C GLU A 28 -12.62 4.45 22.06
N PHE A 29 -12.08 3.23 21.97
CA PHE A 29 -12.62 2.22 21.07
C PHE A 29 -14.07 1.87 21.41
N ASN A 30 -14.40 1.73 22.69
CA ASN A 30 -15.76 1.37 23.10
C ASN A 30 -16.75 2.52 22.80
N GLU A 31 -16.34 3.77 23.02
CA GLU A 31 -17.15 4.97 22.73
C GLU A 31 -17.39 5.14 21.23
N ARG A 32 -16.37 4.89 20.40
CA ARG A 32 -16.42 5.06 18.94
C ARG A 32 -16.65 3.75 18.18
N LYS A 33 -17.05 2.68 18.86
CA LYS A 33 -17.07 1.31 18.32
C LYS A 33 -17.85 1.22 17.00
N GLU A 34 -19.04 1.80 16.95
CA GLU A 34 -19.90 1.75 15.77
C GLU A 34 -19.29 2.50 14.57
N GLU A 35 -18.76 3.71 14.81
CA GLU A 35 -18.04 4.50 13.80
C GLU A 35 -16.85 3.71 13.23
N ILE A 36 -16.04 3.12 14.10
CA ILE A 36 -14.84 2.35 13.71
C ILE A 36 -15.25 1.12 12.90
N LEU A 37 -16.24 0.35 13.35
CA LEU A 37 -16.68 -0.86 12.65
C LEU A 37 -17.27 -0.54 11.26
N ASN A 38 -18.07 0.53 11.14
CA ASN A 38 -18.60 0.98 9.85
C ASN A 38 -17.47 1.42 8.90
N ALA A 39 -16.47 2.13 9.42
CA ALA A 39 -15.31 2.54 8.63
C ALA A 39 -14.45 1.33 8.18
N ILE A 40 -14.26 0.32 9.05
CA ILE A 40 -13.58 -0.94 8.68
C ILE A 40 -14.35 -1.63 7.55
N GLU A 41 -15.67 -1.76 7.66
CA GLU A 41 -16.48 -2.42 6.65
C GLU A 41 -16.38 -1.70 5.30
N ASN A 42 -16.49 -0.37 5.29
CA ASN A 42 -16.34 0.44 4.07
C ASN A 42 -14.94 0.29 3.47
N GLN A 43 -13.89 0.28 4.30
CA GLN A 43 -12.53 0.07 3.83
C GLN A 43 -12.39 -1.31 3.19
N LEU A 44 -12.86 -2.37 3.85
CA LEU A 44 -12.78 -3.74 3.31
C LEU A 44 -13.53 -3.90 1.98
N LYS A 45 -14.70 -3.27 1.82
CA LYS A 45 -15.47 -3.28 0.56
C LYS A 45 -14.74 -2.57 -0.60
N SER A 46 -13.92 -1.58 -0.26
CA SER A 46 -13.23 -0.74 -1.24
C SER A 46 -11.89 -1.34 -1.71
N PHE A 47 -11.29 -2.22 -0.91
CA PHE A 47 -10.02 -2.86 -1.24
C PHE A 47 -10.18 -3.95 -2.31
N ARG A 48 -9.10 -4.16 -3.07
CA ARG A 48 -8.97 -5.24 -4.05
C ARG A 48 -7.66 -5.98 -3.79
N VAL A 49 -7.72 -7.31 -3.80
CA VAL A 49 -6.55 -8.17 -3.59
C VAL A 49 -6.09 -8.70 -4.93
N PHE A 50 -4.81 -8.47 -5.24
CA PHE A 50 -4.14 -9.01 -6.42
C PHE A 50 -3.11 -10.04 -5.98
N ILE A 51 -3.05 -11.18 -6.69
CA ILE A 51 -2.15 -12.29 -6.36
C ILE A 51 -1.28 -12.57 -7.58
N ALA A 52 0.03 -12.65 -7.37
CA ALA A 52 1.00 -13.04 -8.38
C ALA A 52 1.88 -14.17 -7.83
N GLN A 53 2.20 -15.14 -8.68
CA GLN A 53 3.14 -16.21 -8.33
C GLN A 53 4.56 -15.78 -8.71
N VAL A 54 5.36 -15.48 -7.70
CA VAL A 54 6.80 -15.18 -7.84
C VAL A 54 7.56 -16.13 -6.91
N PRO A 55 7.93 -17.34 -7.40
CA PRO A 55 8.50 -18.39 -6.57
C PRO A 55 9.90 -18.03 -6.07
N ASP A 56 10.68 -17.34 -6.90
CA ASP A 56 12.01 -16.90 -6.52
C ASP A 56 11.94 -15.79 -5.46
N LYS A 57 12.67 -15.98 -4.35
CA LYS A 57 12.64 -15.06 -3.21
C LYS A 57 13.33 -13.73 -3.54
N ARG A 58 14.38 -13.76 -4.37
CA ARG A 58 15.16 -12.56 -4.69
C ARG A 58 14.41 -11.68 -5.68
N GLU A 59 13.82 -12.27 -6.72
CA GLU A 59 12.92 -11.59 -7.65
C GLU A 59 11.73 -10.98 -6.91
N ARG A 60 11.11 -11.72 -5.98
CA ARG A 60 10.00 -11.18 -5.18
C ARG A 60 10.41 -9.95 -4.37
N ALA A 61 11.54 -10.00 -3.67
CA ALA A 61 12.02 -8.86 -2.88
C ALA A 61 12.34 -7.63 -3.76
N ARG A 62 12.92 -7.86 -4.95
CA ARG A 62 13.19 -6.82 -5.95
C ARG A 62 11.91 -6.20 -6.49
N PHE A 63 10.90 -7.04 -6.77
CA PHE A 63 9.58 -6.62 -7.24
C PHE A 63 8.85 -5.75 -6.20
N GLU A 64 8.81 -6.20 -4.94
CA GLU A 64 8.26 -5.44 -3.81
C GLU A 64 8.97 -4.09 -3.65
N ALA A 65 10.31 -4.09 -3.68
CA ALA A 65 11.10 -2.87 -3.59
C ALA A 65 10.81 -1.91 -4.74
N ALA A 66 10.78 -2.40 -5.98
CA ALA A 66 10.58 -1.56 -7.14
C ALA A 66 9.18 -0.93 -7.18
N ILE A 67 8.12 -1.67 -6.82
CA ILE A 67 6.76 -1.09 -6.69
C ILE A 67 6.76 0.02 -5.65
N MET A 68 7.27 -0.26 -4.44
CA MET A 68 7.23 0.73 -3.36
C MET A 68 8.10 1.95 -3.67
N ASN A 69 9.27 1.79 -4.30
CA ASN A 69 10.09 2.92 -4.70
C ASN A 69 9.42 3.77 -5.79
N ASN A 70 8.74 3.16 -6.77
CA ASN A 70 7.96 3.91 -7.76
C ASN A 70 6.84 4.75 -7.11
N ILE A 71 6.19 4.22 -6.07
CA ILE A 71 5.25 4.99 -5.26
C ILE A 71 5.99 6.09 -4.50
N TYR A 72 7.13 5.78 -3.90
CA TYR A 72 7.84 6.71 -3.03
C TYR A 72 8.45 7.91 -3.75
N ASP A 73 8.87 7.71 -5.01
CA ASP A 73 9.50 8.73 -5.85
C ASP A 73 8.46 9.61 -6.58
N SER A 74 7.17 9.28 -6.46
CA SER A 74 6.06 10.06 -7.01
C SER A 74 5.81 11.35 -6.19
N ILE A 75 5.49 12.44 -6.88
CA ILE A 75 5.17 13.75 -6.26
C ILE A 75 3.67 13.91 -5.98
N GLU A 76 2.86 12.97 -6.47
CA GLU A 76 1.42 13.02 -6.37
C GLU A 76 0.94 12.66 -4.97
N THR A 77 -0.17 13.26 -4.53
CA THR A 77 -0.68 13.09 -3.17
C THR A 77 -1.00 11.63 -2.82
N TRP A 78 -1.44 10.83 -3.80
CA TRP A 78 -1.72 9.41 -3.60
C TRP A 78 -0.48 8.60 -3.19
N ALA A 79 0.74 9.10 -3.44
CA ALA A 79 1.97 8.46 -2.98
C ALA A 79 2.07 8.38 -1.45
N GLU A 80 1.46 9.35 -0.76
CA GLU A 80 1.44 9.42 0.70
C GLU A 80 0.50 8.37 1.32
N LEU A 81 -0.35 7.71 0.54
CA LEU A 81 -1.20 6.64 1.05
C LEU A 81 -0.39 5.41 1.45
N ALA A 82 0.73 5.15 0.77
CA ALA A 82 1.60 4.02 1.07
C ALA A 82 2.38 4.27 2.38
N ASP A 83 2.42 3.25 3.24
CA ASP A 83 3.23 3.31 4.44
C ASP A 83 4.72 3.42 4.08
N ARG A 84 5.46 4.19 4.87
CA ARG A 84 6.91 4.38 4.72
C ARG A 84 7.66 3.54 5.75
N GLY A 85 8.97 3.34 5.52
CA GLY A 85 9.85 2.64 6.48
C GLY A 85 9.92 1.11 6.32
N MET A 86 9.41 0.57 5.21
CA MET A 86 9.57 -0.84 4.88
C MET A 86 11.04 -1.19 4.61
N ALA A 87 11.48 -2.36 5.06
CA ALA A 87 12.82 -2.90 4.76
C ALA A 87 12.88 -3.42 3.31
N LEU A 88 12.98 -2.51 2.34
CA LEU A 88 13.00 -2.82 0.92
C LEU A 88 14.39 -3.24 0.45
N SER A 89 14.46 -4.25 -0.41
CA SER A 89 15.71 -4.74 -0.98
C SER A 89 15.78 -4.48 -2.49
N LYS A 90 16.36 -3.32 -2.87
CA LYS A 90 16.57 -2.92 -4.27
C LYS A 90 17.49 -3.91 -5.02
N ARG A 91 17.48 -3.84 -6.35
CA ARG A 91 18.46 -4.51 -7.22
C ARG A 91 19.89 -4.15 -6.80
N ARG A 92 20.78 -5.13 -6.80
CA ARG A 92 22.23 -4.93 -6.64
C ARG A 92 22.87 -4.71 -8.01
N ASN A 93 24.02 -4.05 -8.03
CA ASN A 93 24.68 -3.69 -9.29
C ASN A 93 25.15 -4.91 -10.12
N ASP A 94 25.36 -6.05 -9.48
CA ASP A 94 25.77 -7.32 -10.08
C ASP A 94 24.59 -8.17 -10.58
N GLU A 95 23.34 -7.78 -10.30
CA GLU A 95 22.17 -8.51 -10.75
C GLU A 95 21.71 -8.09 -12.14
N VAL A 96 21.37 -9.07 -12.97
CA VAL A 96 20.78 -8.86 -14.30
C VAL A 96 19.46 -8.09 -14.14
N PRO A 97 19.27 -6.96 -14.85
CA PRO A 97 18.04 -6.17 -14.79
C PRO A 97 16.89 -6.95 -15.43
N ILE A 98 15.72 -6.91 -14.78
CA ILE A 98 14.50 -7.50 -15.32
C ILE A 98 13.51 -6.37 -15.58
N ILE A 99 13.11 -6.21 -16.85
CA ILE A 99 12.12 -5.21 -17.24
C ILE A 99 10.73 -5.82 -17.17
N ILE A 100 9.90 -5.28 -16.30
CA ILE A 100 8.50 -5.65 -16.14
C ILE A 100 7.64 -4.74 -17.01
N LYS A 101 6.65 -5.32 -17.69
CA LYS A 101 5.61 -4.58 -18.42
C LYS A 101 4.23 -4.85 -17.82
N ASN A 102 3.61 -3.82 -17.28
CA ASN A 102 2.25 -3.88 -16.76
C ASN A 102 1.23 -3.80 -17.90
N LYS A 103 0.36 -4.80 -18.02
CA LYS A 103 -0.74 -4.82 -18.98
C LYS A 103 -2.07 -4.81 -18.22
N SER A 104 -2.76 -3.67 -18.27
CA SER A 104 -4.05 -3.50 -17.61
C SER A 104 -4.95 -2.59 -18.46
N LYS A 105 -6.26 -2.83 -18.44
CA LYS A 105 -7.26 -1.94 -19.06
C LYS A 105 -7.53 -0.69 -18.22
N VAL A 106 -7.10 -0.72 -16.94
CA VAL A 106 -7.25 0.37 -15.98
C VAL A 106 -5.89 0.82 -15.49
N ARG A 107 -5.76 2.11 -15.18
CA ARG A 107 -4.54 2.66 -14.59
C ARG A 107 -4.41 2.14 -13.15
N LEU A 108 -3.24 1.61 -12.82
CA LEU A 108 -2.85 1.26 -11.45
C LEU A 108 -1.85 2.32 -10.97
N TYR A 109 -2.26 3.18 -10.05
CA TYR A 109 -1.37 4.19 -9.46
C TYR A 109 -0.22 3.51 -8.73
N GLY A 110 0.99 4.06 -8.84
CA GLY A 110 2.21 3.45 -8.31
C GLY A 110 2.82 2.34 -9.18
N LEU A 111 2.14 1.89 -10.24
CA LEU A 111 2.66 0.89 -11.19
C LEU A 111 2.74 1.50 -12.60
N PRO A 112 3.91 1.98 -13.05
CA PRO A 112 4.08 2.53 -14.40
C PRO A 112 3.93 1.45 -15.48
N GLU A 113 3.77 1.82 -16.76
CA GLU A 113 3.64 0.83 -17.84
C GLU A 113 4.83 -0.14 -17.87
N THR A 114 6.03 0.37 -17.62
CA THR A 114 7.25 -0.42 -17.55
C THR A 114 8.13 0.04 -16.40
N PHE A 115 8.74 -0.91 -15.70
CA PHE A 115 9.74 -0.62 -14.66
C PHE A 115 10.78 -1.74 -14.56
N GLU A 116 11.95 -1.39 -14.03
CA GLU A 116 13.02 -2.34 -13.72
C GLU A 116 12.87 -2.84 -12.28
N ILE A 117 13.10 -4.14 -12.09
CA ILE A 117 13.32 -4.76 -10.77
C ILE A 117 14.74 -5.26 -10.67
#